data_AF-A0ABD2PHQ4-F1
#
_entry.id   AF-A0ABD2PHQ4-F1
#
_cell.length_a   1.000
_cell.length_b   1.000
_cell.length_c   1.000
_cell.angle_alpha   90.00
_cell.angle_beta   90.00
_cell.angle_gamma   90.00
#
_symmetry.space_group_name_H-M   'P 1'
#
loop_
_entity.id
_entity.type
_entity.pdbx_description
1 polymer ?
#
loop_
_entity_poly.entity_id
_entity_poly.type
_entity_poly.pdbx_seq_one_letter_code
_entity_poly.pdbx_strand_id
1 'polypeptide(L)'
;MKEEYKIILKNRGYDTRNDIAEMCYTRFDKRTEKKSILDHVHTNYSSKCLINLFDHCISDHQKLEVHLTVPDRSKKQIYVTRIVDHKKIYKIVEQHLKNRDCNELTFKKLTGIIQAAIKKSTTTSKRQTTRNIAEGWFTPEVRQMMKERDKAYKKMRTFPNAEQNIMSFKEINKQLK
;
A
#
# COMPACT_ATOMS: atom_id res chain seq x y z
N MET A 1 -32.06 -9.06 -9.78
CA MET A 1 -31.22 -7.89 -10.14
C MET A 1 -31.07 -7.84 -11.65
N LYS A 2 -31.29 -6.68 -12.31
CA LYS A 2 -31.10 -6.53 -13.77
C LYS A 2 -29.63 -6.66 -14.14
N GLU A 3 -29.33 -7.30 -15.26
CA GLU A 3 -27.96 -7.64 -15.66
C GLU A 3 -27.07 -6.40 -15.89
N GLU A 4 -27.66 -5.30 -16.37
CA GLU A 4 -27.01 -3.99 -16.52
C GLU A 4 -26.43 -3.47 -15.20
N TYR A 5 -27.13 -3.66 -14.10
CA TYR A 5 -26.69 -3.18 -12.78
C TYR A 5 -25.48 -3.98 -12.27
N LYS A 6 -25.45 -5.29 -12.54
CA LYS A 6 -24.29 -6.14 -12.23
C LYS A 6 -23.05 -5.70 -13.01
N ILE A 7 -23.22 -5.34 -14.28
CA ILE A 7 -22.11 -4.88 -15.14
C ILE A 7 -21.52 -3.57 -14.59
N ILE A 8 -22.37 -2.61 -14.20
CA ILE A 8 -21.90 -1.34 -13.62
C ILE A 8 -21.12 -1.55 -12.33
N LEU A 9 -21.61 -2.43 -11.43
CA LEU A 9 -20.94 -2.74 -10.18
C LEU A 9 -19.57 -3.40 -10.40
N LYS A 10 -19.51 -4.40 -11.29
CA LYS A 10 -18.26 -5.08 -11.66
C LYS A 10 -17.24 -4.10 -12.22
N ASN A 11 -17.65 -3.24 -13.15
CA ASN A 11 -16.79 -2.22 -13.76
C ASN A 11 -16.24 -1.22 -12.73
N ARG A 12 -16.95 -1.02 -11.61
CA ARG A 12 -16.51 -0.13 -10.51
C ARG A 12 -15.71 -0.83 -9.43
N GLY A 13 -15.36 -2.11 -9.60
CA GLY A 13 -14.53 -2.83 -8.62
C GLY A 13 -15.33 -3.49 -7.49
N TYR A 14 -16.64 -3.69 -7.65
CA TYR A 14 -17.52 -4.25 -6.64
C TYR A 14 -18.10 -5.59 -7.06
N ASP A 15 -18.29 -6.46 -6.07
CA ASP A 15 -19.00 -7.72 -6.19
C ASP A 15 -20.20 -7.78 -5.24
N THR A 16 -21.23 -8.50 -5.66
CA THR A 16 -22.35 -8.90 -4.80
C THR A 16 -21.91 -10.10 -3.96
N ARG A 17 -21.99 -9.99 -2.65
CA ARG A 17 -21.42 -10.98 -1.71
C ARG A 17 -22.44 -11.99 -1.20
N ASN A 18 -23.72 -11.65 -1.27
CA ASN A 18 -24.81 -12.57 -0.94
C ASN A 18 -25.43 -13.20 -2.20
N ASP A 19 -24.58 -13.72 -3.09
CA ASP A 19 -25.02 -14.62 -4.15
C ASP A 19 -25.30 -16.00 -3.50
N ILE A 20 -26.36 -16.02 -2.68
CA ILE A 20 -26.71 -17.17 -1.85
C ILE A 20 -27.44 -18.19 -2.73
N ALA A 21 -27.21 -19.48 -2.49
CA ALA A 21 -27.98 -20.55 -3.13
C ALA A 21 -29.50 -20.32 -2.93
N GLU A 22 -30.32 -20.73 -3.90
CA GLU A 22 -31.78 -20.49 -3.97
C GLU A 22 -32.58 -20.84 -2.70
N MET A 23 -32.01 -21.60 -1.76
CA MET A 23 -32.64 -21.98 -0.50
C MET A 23 -32.74 -20.85 0.53
N CYS A 24 -32.02 -19.74 0.37
CA CYS A 24 -32.06 -18.62 1.31
C CYS A 24 -32.64 -17.35 0.67
N TYR A 25 -33.73 -16.82 1.23
CA TYR A 25 -34.43 -15.64 0.74
C TYR A 25 -34.22 -14.46 1.69
N THR A 26 -34.12 -13.23 1.17
CA THR A 26 -34.07 -12.05 2.06
C THR A 26 -35.46 -11.51 2.36
N ARG A 27 -36.48 -11.93 1.59
CA ARG A 27 -37.87 -11.57 1.79
C ARG A 27 -38.82 -12.74 1.57
N PHE A 28 -39.82 -12.87 2.43
CA PHE A 28 -40.94 -13.80 2.28
C PHE A 28 -42.27 -13.04 2.32
N ASP A 29 -43.00 -13.08 1.21
CA ASP A 29 -44.35 -12.55 1.16
C ASP A 29 -45.35 -13.60 1.66
N LYS A 30 -45.94 -13.35 2.84
CA LYS A 30 -46.92 -14.25 3.45
C LYS A 30 -48.20 -14.41 2.63
N ARG A 31 -48.57 -13.46 1.77
CA ARG A 31 -49.82 -13.51 0.99
C ARG A 31 -49.70 -14.37 -0.26
N THR A 32 -48.52 -14.35 -0.87
CA THR A 32 -48.23 -15.07 -2.12
C THR A 32 -47.33 -16.28 -1.92
N GLU A 33 -46.88 -16.51 -0.68
CA GLU A 33 -45.87 -17.50 -0.27
C GLU A 33 -44.56 -17.40 -1.08
N LYS A 34 -44.30 -16.23 -1.67
CA LYS A 34 -43.18 -16.02 -2.57
C LYS A 34 -41.93 -15.66 -1.79
N LYS A 35 -40.87 -16.43 -2.05
CA LYS A 35 -39.50 -16.18 -1.59
C LYS A 35 -38.75 -15.33 -2.61
N SER A 36 -38.04 -14.30 -2.17
CA SER A 36 -37.27 -13.42 -3.05
C SER A 36 -36.00 -12.89 -2.39
N ILE A 37 -34.99 -12.61 -3.19
CA ILE A 37 -33.75 -11.93 -2.78
C ILE A 37 -33.86 -10.50 -3.28
N LEU A 38 -34.16 -9.57 -2.36
CA LEU A 38 -34.26 -8.14 -2.66
C LEU A 38 -33.14 -7.33 -2.01
N ASP A 39 -32.60 -7.83 -0.91
CA ASP A 39 -31.57 -7.16 -0.13
C ASP A 39 -30.21 -7.67 -0.59
N HIS A 40 -29.33 -6.78 -1.04
CA HIS A 40 -28.04 -7.14 -1.60
C HIS A 40 -26.92 -6.42 -0.86
N VAL A 41 -25.80 -7.12 -0.65
CA VAL A 41 -24.59 -6.57 -0.06
C VAL A 41 -23.51 -6.50 -1.14
N HIS A 42 -23.06 -5.27 -1.42
CA HIS A 42 -22.00 -5.01 -2.38
C HIS A 42 -20.71 -4.62 -1.67
N THR A 43 -19.60 -5.24 -2.02
CA THR A 43 -18.29 -4.90 -1.44
C THR A 43 -17.22 -4.86 -2.52
N ASN A 44 -16.17 -4.10 -2.28
CA ASN A 44 -14.99 -4.12 -3.14
C ASN A 44 -14.39 -5.54 -3.24
N TYR A 45 -13.90 -5.91 -4.42
CA TYR A 45 -13.22 -7.20 -4.67
C TYR A 45 -12.18 -7.57 -3.61
N SER A 46 -11.43 -6.57 -3.13
CA SER A 46 -10.35 -6.74 -2.17
C SER A 46 -10.79 -7.02 -0.73
N SER A 47 -12.06 -6.84 -0.41
CA SER A 47 -12.59 -7.04 0.94
C SER A 47 -13.13 -8.45 1.10
N LYS A 48 -12.75 -9.16 2.17
CA LYS A 48 -13.43 -10.41 2.51
C LYS A 48 -14.72 -10.06 3.23
N CYS A 49 -15.82 -10.67 2.82
CA CYS A 49 -17.15 -10.44 3.37
C CYS A 49 -17.80 -11.78 3.66
N LEU A 50 -18.31 -11.96 4.88
CA LEU A 50 -19.14 -13.10 5.27
C LEU A 50 -20.53 -12.57 5.59
N ILE A 51 -21.57 -13.27 5.12
CA ILE A 51 -22.95 -12.87 5.30
C ILE A 51 -23.73 -14.03 5.90
N ASN A 52 -24.39 -13.78 7.03
CA ASN A 52 -25.30 -14.73 7.65
C ASN A 52 -26.74 -14.21 7.54
N LEU A 53 -27.68 -15.12 7.30
CA LEU A 53 -29.11 -14.84 7.36
C LEU A 53 -29.66 -15.37 8.67
N PHE A 54 -30.44 -14.56 9.36
CA PHE A 54 -31.18 -15.01 10.53
C PHE A 54 -32.58 -15.50 10.13
N ASP A 55 -32.93 -16.68 10.61
CA ASP A 55 -34.21 -17.35 10.31
C ASP A 55 -35.41 -16.76 11.08
N HIS A 56 -35.15 -15.84 12.02
CA HIS A 56 -36.17 -15.15 12.79
C HIS A 56 -36.33 -13.72 12.29
N CYS A 57 -37.53 -13.40 11.81
CA CYS A 57 -37.87 -12.09 11.26
C CYS A 57 -39.11 -11.50 11.94
N ILE A 58 -39.03 -10.22 12.32
CA ILE A 58 -40.16 -9.41 12.83
C ILE A 58 -40.94 -8.79 11.65
N SER A 59 -40.38 -8.82 10.44
CA SER A 59 -40.91 -8.29 9.19
C SER A 59 -40.97 -9.40 8.12
N ASP A 60 -41.56 -9.10 6.97
CA ASP A 60 -41.43 -9.88 5.73
C ASP A 60 -39.99 -9.96 5.20
N HIS A 61 -39.05 -9.15 5.73
CA HIS A 61 -37.61 -9.23 5.44
C HIS A 61 -36.81 -9.98 6.52
N GLN A 62 -35.86 -10.81 6.09
CA GLN A 62 -34.88 -11.48 6.96
C GLN A 62 -33.72 -10.54 7.29
N LYS A 63 -33.19 -10.67 8.51
CA LYS A 63 -32.03 -9.89 8.95
C LYS A 63 -30.75 -10.47 8.35
N LEU A 64 -29.92 -9.59 7.79
CA LEU A 64 -28.58 -9.89 7.27
C LEU A 64 -27.53 -9.48 8.31
N GLU A 65 -26.70 -10.41 8.76
CA GLU A 65 -25.44 -10.12 9.45
C GLU A 65 -24.33 -10.01 8.42
N VAL A 66 -23.56 -8.92 8.46
CA VAL A 66 -22.49 -8.66 7.50
C VAL A 66 -21.18 -8.47 8.24
N HIS A 67 -20.25 -9.40 8.07
CA HIS A 67 -18.90 -9.30 8.60
C HIS A 67 -17.93 -8.92 7.49
N LEU A 68 -17.47 -7.67 7.54
CA LEU A 68 -16.49 -7.15 6.59
C LEU A 68 -15.08 -7.21 7.18
N THR A 69 -14.18 -7.97 6.56
CA THR A 69 -12.75 -7.88 6.81
C THR A 69 -12.13 -6.94 5.79
N VAL A 70 -11.80 -5.73 6.25
CA VAL A 70 -11.06 -4.76 5.44
C VAL A 70 -9.57 -5.06 5.58
N PRO A 71 -8.81 -5.18 4.48
CA PRO A 71 -7.36 -5.32 4.58
C PRO A 71 -6.78 -4.11 5.31
N ASP A 72 -5.99 -4.38 6.34
CA ASP A 72 -5.32 -3.35 7.14
C ASP A 72 -4.41 -2.49 6.24
N ARG A 73 -4.90 -1.30 5.89
CA ARG A 73 -4.18 -0.32 5.07
C ARG A 73 -3.01 0.32 5.82
N SER A 74 -2.85 0.06 7.12
CA SER A 74 -1.76 0.60 7.93
C SER A 74 -0.42 -0.14 7.75
N LYS A 75 -0.42 -1.29 7.05
CA LYS A 75 0.81 -2.07 6.84
C LYS A 75 1.82 -1.31 5.97
N LYS A 76 2.79 -0.68 6.64
CA LYS A 76 3.99 -0.07 6.04
C LYS A 76 4.69 -1.11 5.17
N GLN A 77 4.87 -0.81 3.88
CA GLN A 77 5.68 -1.67 3.01
C GLN A 77 7.14 -1.22 3.09
N ILE A 78 8.01 -2.15 3.46
CA ILE A 78 9.47 -1.94 3.49
C ILE A 78 9.98 -2.33 2.10
N TYR A 79 10.34 -1.34 1.29
CA TYR A 79 11.08 -1.58 0.06
C TYR A 79 12.56 -1.66 0.40
N VAL A 80 13.19 -2.76 0.03
CA VAL A 80 14.63 -2.95 0.18
C VAL A 80 15.27 -2.80 -1.18
N THR A 81 15.99 -1.71 -1.39
CA THR A 81 16.78 -1.51 -2.62
C THR A 81 18.21 -1.91 -2.32
N ARG A 82 18.74 -2.87 -3.08
CA ARG A 82 20.17 -3.20 -3.08
C ARG A 82 20.82 -2.38 -4.18
N ILE A 83 21.81 -1.57 -3.80
CA ILE A 83 22.62 -0.80 -4.73
C ILE A 83 24.02 -1.41 -4.69
N VAL A 84 24.53 -1.77 -5.86
CA VAL A 84 25.88 -2.32 -6.00
C VAL A 84 26.77 -1.26 -6.63
N ASP A 85 27.83 -0.87 -5.92
CA ASP A 85 28.83 0.03 -6.49
C ASP A 85 29.85 -0.77 -7.31
N HIS A 86 29.64 -0.80 -8.63
CA HIS A 86 30.52 -1.51 -9.57
C HIS A 86 31.94 -0.93 -9.63
N LYS A 87 32.12 0.39 -9.43
CA LYS A 87 33.45 1.01 -9.40
C LYS A 87 34.24 0.54 -8.18
N LYS A 88 33.57 0.40 -7.04
CA LYS A 88 34.16 -0.14 -5.81
C LYS A 88 34.51 -1.63 -5.94
N ILE A 89 33.68 -2.42 -6.64
CA ILE A 89 34.02 -3.83 -6.96
C ILE A 89 35.34 -3.89 -7.72
N TYR A 90 35.44 -3.12 -8.81
CA TYR A 90 36.63 -3.12 -9.67
C TYR A 90 37.89 -2.78 -8.87
N LYS A 91 37.85 -1.72 -8.06
CA LYS A 91 38.98 -1.33 -7.19
C LYS A 91 39.39 -2.41 -6.20
N ILE A 92 38.43 -3.10 -5.57
CA ILE A 92 38.72 -4.17 -4.60
C ILE A 92 39.35 -5.37 -5.30
N VAL A 93 38.83 -5.76 -6.46
CA VAL A 93 39.37 -6.86 -7.25
C VAL A 93 40.79 -6.52 -7.73
N GLU A 94 40.98 -5.34 -8.29
CA GLU A 94 42.28 -4.86 -8.75
C GLU A 94 43.32 -4.81 -7.62
N GLN A 95 42.93 -4.35 -6.43
CA GLN A 95 43.81 -4.38 -5.24
C GLN A 95 44.15 -5.80 -4.79
N HIS A 96 43.23 -6.75 -4.87
CA HIS A 96 43.50 -8.14 -4.51
C HIS A 96 44.38 -8.89 -5.51
N LEU A 97 44.42 -8.41 -6.76
CA LEU A 97 45.23 -8.99 -7.82
C LEU A 97 46.57 -8.27 -7.99
N LYS A 98 46.69 -7.01 -7.54
CA LYS A 98 47.94 -6.27 -7.48
C LYS A 98 48.95 -7.06 -6.64
N ASN A 99 49.93 -7.66 -7.32
CA ASN A 99 51.04 -8.45 -6.75
C ASN A 99 50.74 -9.92 -6.41
N ARG A 100 49.65 -10.51 -6.93
CA ARG A 100 49.49 -11.97 -6.90
C ARG A 100 50.08 -12.61 -8.14
N ASP A 101 50.79 -13.73 -7.94
CA ASP A 101 51.22 -14.58 -9.05
C ASP A 101 50.00 -15.23 -9.72
N CYS A 102 49.93 -15.11 -11.04
CA CYS A 102 48.88 -15.70 -11.87
C CYS A 102 48.76 -17.21 -11.68
N ASN A 103 49.88 -17.88 -11.37
CA ASN A 103 49.91 -19.34 -11.17
C ASN A 103 49.19 -19.79 -9.89
N GLU A 104 48.94 -18.90 -8.93
CA GLU A 104 48.24 -19.22 -7.68
C GLU A 104 46.72 -18.95 -7.74
N LEU A 105 46.25 -18.32 -8.82
CA LEU A 105 44.86 -17.87 -9.00
C LEU A 105 44.02 -18.95 -9.68
N THR A 106 43.50 -19.88 -8.87
CA THR A 106 42.49 -20.83 -9.34
C THR A 106 41.14 -20.15 -9.57
N PHE A 107 40.31 -20.71 -10.46
CA PHE A 107 38.95 -20.24 -10.72
C PHE A 107 38.10 -20.09 -9.45
N LYS A 108 38.24 -21.03 -8.50
CA LYS A 108 37.58 -20.99 -7.19
C LYS A 108 38.03 -19.79 -6.35
N LYS A 109 39.30 -19.42 -6.40
CA LYS A 109 39.82 -18.23 -5.69
C LYS A 109 39.31 -16.94 -6.34
N LEU A 110 39.30 -16.87 -7.67
CA LEU A 110 38.80 -15.70 -8.42
C LEU A 110 37.32 -15.44 -8.15
N THR A 111 36.48 -16.47 -8.23
CA THR A 111 35.04 -16.38 -7.92
C THR A 111 34.81 -15.96 -6.46
N GLY A 112 35.59 -16.48 -5.51
CA GLY A 112 35.53 -16.07 -4.11
C GLY A 112 35.90 -14.59 -3.89
N ILE A 113 36.92 -14.09 -4.58
CA ILE A 113 37.32 -12.67 -4.53
C ILE A 113 36.21 -11.77 -5.06
N ILE A 114 35.60 -12.12 -6.19
CA ILE A 114 34.50 -11.36 -6.81
C ILE A 114 33.26 -11.36 -5.88
N GLN A 115 32.89 -12.50 -5.30
CA GLN A 115 31.77 -12.60 -4.37
C GLN A 115 32.00 -11.75 -3.10
N ALA A 116 33.22 -11.77 -2.55
CA ALA A 116 33.59 -10.95 -1.41
C ALA A 116 33.54 -9.45 -1.74
N ALA A 117 33.99 -9.07 -2.95
CA ALA A 117 33.94 -7.69 -3.42
C ALA A 117 32.49 -7.20 -3.59
N ILE A 118 31.61 -8.00 -4.20
CA ILE A 118 30.17 -7.71 -4.32
C ILE A 118 29.53 -7.50 -2.94
N LYS A 119 29.85 -8.35 -1.96
CA LYS A 119 29.31 -8.22 -0.61
C LYS A 119 29.75 -6.91 0.08
N LYS A 120 31.01 -6.48 -0.12
CA LYS A 120 31.57 -5.23 0.47
C LYS A 120 31.16 -3.95 -0.27
N SER A 121 30.69 -4.07 -1.51
CA SER A 121 30.23 -2.96 -2.35
C SER A 121 28.70 -2.84 -2.42
N THR A 122 27.98 -3.83 -1.92
CA THR A 122 26.52 -3.79 -1.84
C THR A 122 26.10 -2.96 -0.64
N THR A 123 25.44 -1.83 -0.90
CA THR A 123 24.74 -1.06 0.11
C THR A 123 23.26 -1.43 0.06
N THR A 124 22.70 -1.79 1.21
CA THR A 124 21.27 -2.07 1.33
C THR A 124 20.57 -0.84 1.90
N SER A 125 19.77 -0.17 1.08
CA SER A 125 18.90 0.91 1.54
C SER A 125 17.51 0.33 1.82
N LYS A 126 17.08 0.40 3.08
CA LYS A 126 15.72 0.05 3.49
C LYS A 126 14.91 1.34 3.51
N ARG A 127 13.93 1.45 2.60
CA ARG A 127 12.98 2.56 2.61
C ARG A 127 11.64 2.05 3.09
N GLN A 128 11.22 2.54 4.25
CA GLN A 128 9.84 2.41 4.69
C GLN A 128 9.01 3.44 3.91
N THR A 129 8.08 2.96 3.09
CA THR A 129 7.07 3.83 2.48
C THR A 129 5.69 3.37 2.94
N THR A 130 4.95 4.30 3.54
CA THR A 130 3.50 4.20 3.64
C THR A 130 2.93 4.22 2.22
N ARG A 131 1.95 3.34 1.96
CA ARG A 131 1.41 3.01 0.63
C ARG A 131 0.71 4.17 -0.10
N ASN A 132 0.69 5.36 0.50
CA ASN A 132 -0.01 6.56 0.02
C ASN A 132 0.58 7.18 -1.25
N ILE A 133 1.68 6.66 -1.80
CA ILE A 133 2.21 7.10 -3.09
C ILE A 133 1.32 6.59 -4.25
N ALA A 134 0.60 5.48 -4.06
CA ALA A 134 -0.23 4.89 -5.12
C ALA A 134 -1.55 5.64 -5.39
N GLU A 135 -1.98 6.53 -4.50
CA GLU A 135 -3.21 7.33 -4.66
C GLU A 135 -2.95 8.69 -5.34
N GLY A 136 -1.75 8.91 -5.89
CA GLY A 136 -1.42 10.09 -6.69
C GLY A 136 -1.29 11.42 -5.93
N TRP A 137 -1.75 11.49 -4.68
CA TRP A 137 -1.69 12.73 -3.88
C TRP A 137 -0.29 13.05 -3.32
N PHE A 138 0.61 12.06 -3.24
CA PHE A 138 1.98 12.26 -2.75
C PHE A 138 2.98 12.42 -3.89
N THR A 139 2.87 13.52 -4.64
CA THR A 139 3.75 13.86 -5.76
C THR A 139 5.10 14.43 -5.28
N PRO A 140 6.14 14.49 -6.15
CA PRO A 140 7.40 15.17 -5.84
C PRO A 140 7.21 16.63 -5.37
N GLU A 141 6.23 17.33 -5.93
CA GLU A 141 5.86 18.71 -5.59
C GLU A 141 5.32 18.78 -4.15
N VAL A 142 4.35 17.93 -3.81
CA VAL A 142 3.80 17.85 -2.44
C VAL A 142 4.89 17.50 -1.43
N ARG A 143 5.80 16.58 -1.78
CA ARG A 143 6.97 16.25 -0.96
C ARG A 143 7.89 17.47 -0.77
N GLN A 144 8.11 18.28 -1.80
CA GLN A 144 8.96 19.46 -1.71
C GLN A 144 8.31 20.53 -0.81
N MET A 145 7.00 20.77 -0.98
CA MET A 145 6.23 21.68 -0.13
C MET A 145 6.25 21.24 1.34
N MET A 146 6.13 19.94 1.63
CA MET A 146 6.25 19.42 3.00
C MET A 146 7.64 19.67 3.61
N LYS A 147 8.72 19.52 2.82
CA LYS A 147 10.09 19.83 3.29
C LYS A 147 10.25 21.32 3.60
N GLU A 148 9.70 22.18 2.75
CA GLU A 148 9.75 23.63 2.92
C GLU A 148 8.96 24.07 4.15
N ARG A 149 7.78 23.48 4.37
CA ARG A 149 6.99 23.65 5.59
C ARG A 149 7.78 23.27 6.84
N ASP A 150 8.43 22.11 6.85
CA ASP A 150 9.21 21.64 8.00
C ASP A 150 10.43 22.54 8.28
N LYS A 151 11.05 23.08 7.22
CA LYS A 151 12.14 24.07 7.34
C LYS A 151 11.64 25.39 7.93
N ALA A 152 10.49 25.89 7.46
CA ALA A 152 9.85 27.10 7.98
C ALA A 152 9.41 26.93 9.44
N TYR A 153 8.82 25.78 9.79
CA TYR A 153 8.45 25.43 11.16
C TYR A 153 9.66 25.42 12.10
N LYS A 154 10.78 24.81 11.68
CA LYS A 154 12.02 24.83 12.46
C LYS A 154 12.50 26.26 12.71
N LYS A 155 12.54 27.11 11.68
CA LYS A 155 12.92 28.53 11.82
C LYS A 155 12.00 29.30 12.76
N MET A 156 10.68 29.14 12.61
CA MET A 156 9.68 29.75 13.49
C MET A 156 9.87 29.31 14.95
N ARG A 157 10.13 28.01 15.18
CA ARG A 157 10.35 27.49 16.53
C ARG A 157 11.67 27.96 17.15
N THR A 158 12.73 28.09 16.36
CA THR A 158 14.04 28.58 16.83
C THR A 158 14.00 30.09 17.11
N PHE A 159 13.25 30.85 16.31
CA PHE A 159 13.13 32.31 16.45
C PHE A 159 11.65 32.72 16.51
N PRO A 160 10.97 32.48 17.65
CA PRO A 160 9.53 32.66 17.77
C PRO A 160 9.09 34.13 17.72
N ASN A 161 10.00 35.08 17.95
CA ASN A 161 9.69 36.51 17.93
C ASN A 161 9.94 37.17 16.56
N ALA A 162 10.45 36.41 15.58
CA ALA A 162 10.66 36.90 14.23
C ALA A 162 9.38 36.74 13.41
N GLU A 163 8.60 37.81 13.30
CA GLU A 163 7.27 37.84 12.67
C GLU A 163 7.28 37.31 11.22
N GLN A 164 8.35 37.58 10.47
CA GLN A 164 8.58 37.06 9.12
C GLN A 164 8.60 35.52 9.07
N ASN A 165 9.15 34.85 10.09
CA ASN A 165 9.19 33.39 10.14
C ASN A 165 7.80 32.79 10.44
N ILE A 166 6.99 33.47 11.25
CA ILE A 166 5.62 33.08 11.56
C ILE A 166 4.75 33.19 10.30
N MET A 167 4.84 34.33 9.60
CA MET A 167 4.10 34.58 8.36
C MET A 167 4.47 33.58 7.28
N SER A 168 5.76 33.34 7.05
CA SER A 168 6.24 32.36 6.07
C SER A 168 5.73 30.95 6.35
N PHE A 169 5.71 30.50 7.61
CA PHE A 169 5.14 29.19 7.96
C PHE A 169 3.64 29.11 7.71
N LYS A 170 2.88 30.16 8.09
CA LYS A 170 1.42 30.21 7.89
C LYS A 170 1.05 30.14 6.41
N GLU A 171 1.77 30.87 5.54
CA GLU A 171 1.54 30.86 4.10
C GLU A 171 1.77 29.49 3.47
N ILE A 172 2.92 28.86 3.76
CA ILE A 172 3.23 27.52 3.25
C ILE A 172 2.23 26.48 3.78
N ASN A 173 1.82 26.60 5.04
CA ASN A 173 0.86 25.67 5.65
C ASN A 173 -0.57 25.84 5.07
N LYS A 174 -0.93 27.03 4.57
CA LYS A 174 -2.20 27.26 3.88
C LYS A 174 -2.25 26.59 2.51
N GLN A 175 -1.12 26.51 1.80
CA GLN A 175 -1.02 25.86 0.50
C GLN A 175 -1.09 24.32 0.57
N LEU A 176 -0.89 23.74 1.76
CA LEU A 176 -0.92 22.29 2.01
C LEU A 176 -2.26 21.79 2.60
N LYS A 177 -3.25 22.67 2.77
CA LYS A 177 -4.61 22.35 3.22
C LYS A 177 -5.57 22.37 2.04
#